data_AF-A0A2G9YRZ7-F1
#
_entry.id   AF-A0A2G9YRZ7-F1
#
_cell.length_a   1.000
_cell.length_b   1.000
_cell.length_c   1.000
_cell.angle_alpha   90.00
_cell.angle_beta   90.00
_cell.angle_gamma   90.00
#
_symmetry.space_group_name_H-M   'P 1'
#
loop_
_entity.id
_entity.type
_entity.pdbx_description
1 polymer ?
#
loop_
_entity_poly.entity_id
_entity_poly.type
_entity_poly.pdbx_seq_one_letter_code
_entity_poly.pdbx_strand_id
1 'polypeptide(L)'
;MNNPKIAIFDLTGCEGCQLQFLSFQEKFLGLFQNFDLVSWRLLQTEKIDQIDFALVEGAVTNKKQLELLKKIRKNCQILIALGDCAKTGNIFALVKKNQRKQLTQYVYGRKYQPISSDIQPLDKFIKVDYKIGGCPPKSSDLEKILLTLLKKKLVEKAPTKKEKPVSEPLIRIEGHGDLKVNFQKNQAKFEVIESERLVEGLLLGKPYQVAPYITSRICGICPTVHNLTSIKAIEGALRIKISQETILLRKLLLSAQIIQSHLIHLFFQVLPDFIQIKGPVDLAQKYPAEFHLVLNIKRTCDKLLTLVGGRPIHPTNTSFGGFLKLPQIEDLLAIKTEILDILDEAQDLVKIFENFQFPQIQLKTTYLALKQEGEYAIYEGKIYSNQGQNFEPEDFQRKIRETICPSSSAKIGRLGQQSFMVGPLARLSLNQEKLNPQAKEILAKSKVKLPSFNRFDQNFAQAVEICHFLEEQINLIDQLQNLDLKKAMAMRKLPPISQTSWGIAAVEAPRGTLYHAYEITKEGKIKNCQIITPTVQNLSQLPKDAQILLAQTSNLPPRQRQKFLEMLIRAYDPCITCSVH
;
A
#
# COMPACT_ATOMS: atom_id res chain seq x y z
N MET A 1 -7.90 -29.85 21.75
CA MET A 1 -6.42 -29.73 21.74
C MET A 1 -6.06 -28.29 21.40
N ASN A 2 -5.05 -27.68 22.01
CA ASN A 2 -4.68 -26.30 21.65
C ASN A 2 -4.11 -26.22 20.23
N ASN A 3 -4.63 -25.30 19.43
CA ASN A 3 -4.14 -25.01 18.07
C ASN A 3 -2.67 -24.55 18.10
N PRO A 4 -1.86 -24.86 17.07
CA PRO A 4 -0.50 -24.35 16.96
C PRO A 4 -0.45 -22.83 16.89
N LYS A 5 0.46 -22.23 17.64
CA LYS A 5 0.71 -20.79 17.58
C LYS A 5 1.50 -20.44 16.33
N ILE A 6 0.91 -19.65 15.44
CA ILE A 6 1.53 -19.15 14.22
C ILE A 6 1.71 -17.63 14.31
N ALA A 7 2.86 -17.15 13.84
CA ALA A 7 3.17 -15.73 13.81
C ALA A 7 3.72 -15.35 12.42
N ILE A 8 3.25 -14.24 11.89
CA ILE A 8 3.74 -13.61 10.67
C ILE A 8 4.44 -12.33 11.07
N PHE A 9 5.73 -12.25 10.75
CA PHE A 9 6.58 -11.09 10.97
C PHE A 9 7.08 -10.56 9.63
N ASP A 10 7.31 -9.27 9.60
CA ASP A 10 7.89 -8.57 8.47
C ASP A 10 9.13 -7.80 8.93
N LEU A 11 10.16 -7.79 8.09
CA LEU A 11 11.31 -6.89 8.19
C LEU A 11 11.27 -5.92 7.01
N THR A 12 12.42 -5.44 6.55
CA THR A 12 12.45 -4.52 5.40
C THR A 12 12.03 -5.25 4.12
N GLY A 13 10.85 -4.92 3.59
CA GLY A 13 10.27 -5.58 2.42
C GLY A 13 9.27 -4.68 1.69
N CYS A 14 8.40 -5.27 0.87
CA CYS A 14 7.23 -4.59 0.32
C CYS A 14 5.91 -5.06 0.95
N GLU A 15 5.97 -6.00 1.91
CA GLU A 15 4.80 -6.64 2.54
C GLU A 15 3.87 -7.40 1.58
N GLY A 16 4.30 -7.63 0.33
CA GLY A 16 3.49 -8.35 -0.65
C GLY A 16 3.34 -9.84 -0.35
N CYS A 17 4.25 -10.48 0.41
CA CYS A 17 4.18 -11.93 0.61
C CYS A 17 3.09 -12.30 1.62
N GLN A 18 2.93 -11.50 2.69
CA GLN A 18 1.86 -11.72 3.67
C GLN A 18 0.45 -11.47 3.11
N LEU A 19 0.30 -10.55 2.15
CA LEU A 19 -0.99 -10.29 1.49
C LEU A 19 -1.52 -11.49 0.70
N GLN A 20 -0.63 -12.38 0.26
CA GLN A 20 -1.01 -13.59 -0.48
C GLN A 20 -1.87 -14.55 0.35
N PHE A 21 -1.78 -14.50 1.68
CA PHE A 21 -2.66 -15.29 2.57
C PHE A 21 -4.13 -14.88 2.43
N LEU A 22 -4.43 -13.62 2.16
CA LEU A 22 -5.80 -13.15 1.92
C LEU A 22 -6.36 -13.60 0.57
N SER A 23 -5.52 -14.16 -0.31
CA SER A 23 -5.97 -14.78 -1.56
C SER A 23 -6.39 -16.25 -1.39
N PHE A 24 -6.41 -16.79 -0.17
CA PHE A 24 -6.97 -18.12 0.12
C PHE A 24 -8.48 -18.20 0.06
N GLN A 25 -9.18 -17.05 -0.02
CA GLN A 25 -10.64 -16.99 -0.16
C GLN A 25 -11.33 -17.85 0.92
N GLU A 26 -12.23 -18.76 0.54
CA GLU A 26 -12.96 -19.65 1.44
C GLU A 26 -12.04 -20.58 2.26
N LYS A 27 -10.85 -20.91 1.74
CA LYS A 27 -9.87 -21.72 2.46
C LYS A 27 -9.20 -20.96 3.60
N PHE A 28 -9.30 -19.62 3.64
CA PHE A 28 -8.64 -18.81 4.66
C PHE A 28 -9.05 -19.25 6.06
N LEU A 29 -10.35 -19.30 6.33
CA LEU A 29 -10.86 -19.72 7.63
C LEU A 29 -10.50 -21.18 7.90
N GLY A 30 -10.71 -22.07 6.91
CA GLY A 30 -10.36 -23.49 7.01
C GLY A 30 -8.90 -23.75 7.40
N LEU A 31 -7.96 -22.92 6.93
CA LEU A 31 -6.55 -23.03 7.26
C LEU A 31 -6.22 -22.34 8.59
N PHE A 32 -6.56 -21.06 8.74
CA PHE A 32 -6.14 -20.26 9.89
C PHE A 32 -6.92 -20.55 11.18
N GLN A 33 -8.14 -21.10 11.12
CA GLN A 33 -8.85 -21.56 12.32
C GLN A 33 -8.16 -22.72 13.03
N ASN A 34 -7.30 -23.46 12.31
CA ASN A 34 -6.50 -24.54 12.86
C ASN A 34 -5.19 -24.03 13.48
N PHE A 35 -4.95 -22.72 13.49
CA PHE A 35 -3.84 -22.09 14.18
C PHE A 35 -4.35 -21.07 15.20
N ASP A 36 -3.54 -20.80 16.22
CA ASP A 36 -3.65 -19.62 17.07
C ASP A 36 -2.75 -18.53 16.47
N LEU A 37 -3.32 -17.61 15.70
CA LEU A 37 -2.58 -16.54 15.01
C LEU A 37 -2.20 -15.46 16.03
N VAL A 38 -0.99 -15.54 16.58
CA VAL A 38 -0.56 -14.70 17.71
C VAL A 38 0.08 -13.37 17.30
N SER A 39 0.54 -13.25 16.05
CA SER A 39 1.17 -12.03 15.54
C SER A 39 1.01 -11.90 14.02
N TRP A 40 0.54 -10.74 13.55
CA TRP A 40 0.50 -10.34 12.14
C TRP A 40 0.21 -8.83 12.05
N ARG A 41 1.27 -8.01 12.14
CA ARG A 41 1.21 -6.55 12.32
C ARG A 41 0.25 -5.80 11.38
N LEU A 42 0.24 -6.19 10.10
CA LEU A 42 -0.62 -5.56 9.09
C LEU A 42 -2.12 -5.69 9.39
N LEU A 43 -2.55 -6.79 10.04
CA LEU A 43 -3.97 -7.11 10.26
C LEU A 43 -4.36 -7.27 11.74
N GLN A 44 -3.40 -7.32 12.66
CA GLN A 44 -3.60 -7.44 14.10
C GLN A 44 -2.40 -6.94 14.91
N THR A 45 -2.58 -6.75 16.21
CA THR A 45 -1.50 -6.32 17.11
C THR A 45 -0.40 -7.39 17.24
N GLU A 46 0.86 -6.95 17.23
CA GLU A 46 2.03 -7.82 17.35
C GLU A 46 2.25 -8.32 18.80
N LYS A 47 2.55 -9.61 18.96
CA LYS A 47 2.98 -10.22 20.23
C LYS A 47 4.05 -11.26 19.99
N ILE A 48 5.14 -11.19 20.74
CA ILE A 48 6.24 -12.16 20.67
C ILE A 48 6.21 -13.01 21.93
N ASP A 49 5.39 -14.06 21.88
CA ASP A 49 5.32 -15.13 22.88
C ASP A 49 6.03 -16.39 22.34
N GLN A 50 5.96 -17.50 23.07
CA GLN A 50 6.38 -18.80 22.53
C GLN A 50 5.50 -19.18 21.32
N ILE A 51 6.14 -19.41 20.18
CA ILE A 51 5.53 -19.60 18.87
C ILE A 51 5.89 -21.01 18.36
N ASP A 52 4.93 -21.74 17.78
CA ASP A 52 5.25 -23.01 17.13
C ASP A 52 5.87 -22.73 15.75
N PHE A 53 5.24 -21.86 14.96
CA PHE A 53 5.65 -21.55 13.59
C PHE A 53 5.77 -20.03 13.35
N ALA A 54 6.97 -19.57 12.97
CA ALA A 54 7.21 -18.18 12.59
C ALA A 54 7.45 -18.07 11.08
N LEU A 55 6.65 -17.26 10.39
CA LEU A 55 6.84 -16.88 9.00
C LEU A 55 7.42 -15.48 8.98
N VAL A 56 8.61 -15.31 8.42
CA VAL A 56 9.31 -14.03 8.40
C VAL A 56 9.56 -13.61 6.96
N GLU A 57 8.97 -12.50 6.54
CA GLU A 57 9.26 -11.88 5.25
C GLU A 57 10.22 -10.68 5.39
N GLY A 58 10.74 -10.21 4.24
CA GLY A 58 11.66 -9.08 4.20
C GLY A 58 13.10 -9.47 4.58
N ALA A 59 14.00 -8.49 4.49
CA ALA A 59 15.43 -8.65 4.72
C ALA A 59 15.87 -7.85 5.96
N VAL A 60 16.97 -8.30 6.58
CA VAL A 60 17.59 -7.59 7.71
C VAL A 60 18.43 -6.44 7.17
N THR A 61 18.21 -5.24 7.71
CA THR A 61 18.90 -4.03 7.23
C THR A 61 19.65 -3.26 8.31
N ASN A 62 19.24 -3.44 9.57
CA ASN A 62 19.76 -2.72 10.72
C ASN A 62 19.85 -3.61 11.97
N LYS A 63 20.49 -3.11 13.02
CA LYS A 63 20.73 -3.85 14.27
C LYS A 63 19.45 -4.22 15.01
N LYS A 64 18.45 -3.34 15.04
CA LYS A 64 17.16 -3.61 15.71
C LYS A 64 16.42 -4.76 15.06
N GLN A 65 16.39 -4.80 13.72
CA GLN A 65 15.81 -5.92 12.98
C GLN A 65 16.57 -7.23 13.19
N LEU A 66 17.90 -7.17 13.30
CA LEU A 66 18.71 -8.34 13.65
C LEU A 66 18.39 -8.86 15.06
N GLU A 67 18.22 -7.97 16.04
CA GLU A 67 17.82 -8.32 17.41
C GLU A 67 16.41 -8.93 17.44
N LEU A 68 15.46 -8.34 16.71
CA LEU A 68 14.12 -8.88 16.53
C LEU A 68 14.17 -10.28 15.90
N LEU A 69 14.90 -10.47 14.81
CA LEU A 69 15.04 -11.77 14.15
C LEU A 69 15.63 -12.84 15.08
N LYS A 70 16.66 -12.48 15.86
CA LYS A 70 17.23 -13.37 16.88
C LYS A 70 16.22 -13.70 17.97
N LYS A 71 15.41 -12.72 18.41
CA LYS A 71 14.33 -12.92 19.38
C LYS A 71 13.25 -13.86 18.83
N ILE A 72 12.82 -13.68 17.57
CA ILE A 72 11.86 -14.57 16.90
C ILE A 72 12.42 -15.99 16.87
N ARG A 73 13.67 -16.17 16.41
CA ARG A 73 14.33 -17.49 16.35
C ARG A 73 14.40 -18.17 17.71
N LYS A 74 14.70 -17.42 18.79
CA LYS A 74 14.76 -17.97 20.16
C LYS A 74 13.39 -18.46 20.64
N ASN A 75 12.31 -17.82 20.20
CA ASN A 75 10.96 -18.09 20.68
C ASN A 75 10.12 -18.98 19.74
N CYS A 76 10.65 -19.41 18.59
CA CYS A 76 9.94 -20.29 17.65
C CYS A 76 10.57 -21.67 17.52
N GLN A 77 9.73 -22.69 17.28
CA GLN A 77 10.20 -24.05 16.97
C GLN A 77 10.63 -24.15 15.51
N ILE A 78 9.79 -23.71 14.57
CA ILE A 78 10.10 -23.69 13.13
C ILE A 78 10.06 -22.24 12.63
N LEU A 79 11.13 -21.82 11.95
CA LEU A 79 11.21 -20.53 11.27
C LEU A 79 11.25 -20.72 9.75
N ILE A 80 10.38 -19.99 9.06
CA ILE A 80 10.21 -20.02 7.61
C ILE A 80 10.55 -18.65 7.04
N ALA A 81 11.55 -18.60 6.15
CA ALA A 81 11.81 -17.41 5.34
C ALA A 81 10.78 -17.32 4.21
N LEU A 82 10.00 -16.24 4.20
CA LEU A 82 8.90 -16.03 3.28
C LEU A 82 9.28 -15.01 2.19
N GLY A 83 9.36 -15.48 0.95
CA GLY A 83 9.62 -14.67 -0.23
C GLY A 83 11.10 -14.42 -0.53
N ASP A 84 11.36 -13.89 -1.73
CA ASP A 84 12.72 -13.69 -2.24
C ASP A 84 13.53 -12.67 -1.42
N CYS A 85 12.88 -11.68 -0.78
CA CYS A 85 13.56 -10.74 0.10
C CYS A 85 14.19 -11.44 1.30
N ALA A 86 13.45 -12.35 1.95
CA ALA A 86 13.94 -13.11 3.09
C ALA A 86 15.03 -14.14 2.68
N LYS A 87 14.91 -14.68 1.46
CA LYS A 87 15.82 -15.70 0.93
C LYS A 87 17.14 -15.14 0.40
N THR A 88 17.13 -14.00 -0.29
CA THR A 88 18.30 -13.48 -1.00
C THR A 88 18.54 -11.98 -0.81
N GLY A 89 17.66 -11.26 -0.11
CA GLY A 89 17.62 -9.80 -0.08
C GLY A 89 16.99 -9.15 -1.33
N ASN A 90 16.73 -9.95 -2.38
CA ASN A 90 16.09 -9.56 -3.63
C ASN A 90 16.67 -8.27 -4.26
N ILE A 91 15.86 -7.50 -4.98
CA ILE A 91 16.29 -6.29 -5.70
C ILE A 91 17.01 -5.26 -4.82
N PHE A 92 16.70 -5.20 -3.53
CA PHE A 92 17.29 -4.21 -2.64
C PHE A 92 18.73 -4.57 -2.25
N ALA A 93 19.09 -5.86 -2.27
CA ALA A 93 20.48 -6.30 -2.09
C ALA A 93 21.39 -5.99 -3.29
N LEU A 94 20.84 -5.50 -4.42
CA LEU A 94 21.65 -5.00 -5.54
C LEU A 94 22.40 -3.71 -5.19
N VAL A 95 21.94 -2.97 -4.17
CA VAL A 95 22.67 -1.80 -3.65
C VAL A 95 23.81 -2.30 -2.76
N LYS A 96 25.03 -2.30 -3.30
CA LYS A 96 26.21 -2.74 -2.56
C LYS A 96 26.54 -1.80 -1.40
N LYS A 97 27.11 -2.34 -0.33
CA LYS A 97 27.52 -1.59 0.87
C LYS A 97 28.41 -0.37 0.56
N ASN A 98 29.33 -0.48 -0.40
CA ASN A 98 30.22 0.61 -0.80
C ASN A 98 29.50 1.71 -1.62
N GLN A 99 28.41 1.40 -2.32
CA GLN A 99 27.59 2.36 -3.08
C GLN A 99 26.56 3.05 -2.20
N ARG A 100 26.08 2.36 -1.15
CA ARG A 100 24.99 2.83 -0.30
C ARG A 100 25.19 4.23 0.24
N LYS A 101 26.39 4.57 0.72
CA LYS A 101 26.71 5.94 1.21
C LYS A 101 26.45 6.99 0.14
N GLN A 102 26.92 6.77 -1.09
CA GLN A 102 26.76 7.72 -2.20
C GLN A 102 25.29 7.84 -2.60
N LEU A 103 24.56 6.73 -2.68
CA LEU A 103 23.14 6.72 -3.03
C LEU A 103 22.27 7.36 -1.93
N THR A 104 22.58 7.12 -0.66
CA THR A 104 21.92 7.82 0.46
C THR A 104 22.15 9.32 0.37
N GLN A 105 23.36 9.77 0.03
CA GLN A 105 23.65 11.20 -0.16
C GLN A 105 22.90 11.79 -1.35
N TYR A 106 22.66 11.01 -2.41
CA TYR A 106 21.83 11.42 -3.53
C TYR A 106 20.36 11.60 -3.12
N VAL A 107 19.79 10.62 -2.42
CA VAL A 107 18.36 10.61 -2.06
C VAL A 107 18.02 11.54 -0.89
N TYR A 108 18.86 11.55 0.15
CA TYR A 108 18.60 12.25 1.42
C TYR A 108 19.63 13.34 1.73
N GLY A 109 20.55 13.65 0.82
CA GLY A 109 21.57 14.67 1.04
C GLY A 109 22.69 14.25 2.01
N ARG A 110 23.72 15.10 2.09
CA ARG A 110 24.98 14.78 2.79
C ARG A 110 24.90 14.71 4.32
N LYS A 111 23.90 15.37 4.92
CA LYS A 111 23.75 15.47 6.38
C LYS A 111 22.94 14.32 6.98
N TYR A 112 22.25 13.55 6.15
CA TYR A 112 21.43 12.44 6.61
C TYR A 112 22.28 11.23 7.03
N GLN A 113 21.91 10.62 8.15
CA GLN A 113 22.54 9.40 8.65
C GLN A 113 21.57 8.23 8.42
N PRO A 114 21.91 7.27 7.54
CA PRO A 114 21.02 6.15 7.25
C PRO A 114 20.87 5.21 8.44
N ILE A 115 19.65 4.74 8.66
CA ILE A 115 19.32 3.69 9.63
C ILE A 115 19.84 2.34 9.13
N SER A 116 19.71 2.09 7.82
CA SER A 116 20.11 0.82 7.22
C SER A 116 21.58 0.81 6.80
N SER A 117 22.26 -0.26 7.19
CA SER A 117 23.69 -0.49 6.92
C SER A 117 23.96 -1.35 5.68
N ASP A 118 23.19 -2.42 5.50
CA ASP A 118 23.34 -3.42 4.43
C ASP A 118 22.10 -4.31 4.40
N ILE A 119 21.65 -4.76 3.24
CA ILE A 119 20.41 -5.55 3.09
C ILE A 119 20.79 -7.02 2.91
N GLN A 120 20.43 -7.86 3.87
CA GLN A 120 20.94 -9.22 3.97
C GLN A 120 19.79 -10.23 4.23
N PRO A 121 19.87 -11.45 3.65
CA PRO A 121 18.88 -12.50 3.86
C PRO A 121 18.92 -13.03 5.30
N LEU A 122 17.85 -13.73 5.72
CA LEU A 122 17.68 -14.16 7.11
C LEU A 122 18.72 -15.22 7.54
N ASP A 123 19.04 -16.14 6.63
CA ASP A 123 19.90 -17.30 6.87
C ASP A 123 21.38 -16.94 7.07
N LYS A 124 21.76 -15.69 6.79
CA LYS A 124 23.09 -15.17 7.14
C LYS A 124 23.27 -15.00 8.64
N PHE A 125 22.18 -14.82 9.40
CA PHE A 125 22.24 -14.45 10.81
C PHE A 125 21.71 -15.52 11.76
N ILE A 126 20.80 -16.37 11.29
CA ILE A 126 20.13 -17.38 12.10
C ILE A 126 19.88 -18.65 11.28
N LYS A 127 19.64 -19.78 11.95
CA LYS A 127 19.13 -20.98 11.30
C LYS A 127 17.68 -20.76 10.83
N VAL A 128 17.45 -20.95 9.53
CA VAL A 128 16.14 -20.97 8.88
C VAL A 128 15.80 -22.41 8.54
N ASP A 129 14.64 -22.91 8.97
CA ASP A 129 14.27 -24.31 8.76
C ASP A 129 13.68 -24.57 7.37
N TYR A 130 12.89 -23.61 6.87
CA TYR A 130 12.31 -23.67 5.52
C TYR A 130 12.39 -22.32 4.80
N LYS A 131 12.50 -22.35 3.47
CA LYS A 131 12.53 -21.16 2.63
C LYS A 131 11.52 -21.28 1.51
N ILE A 132 10.66 -20.28 1.36
CA ILE A 132 9.67 -20.21 0.28
C ILE A 132 10.06 -19.06 -0.64
N GLY A 133 10.35 -19.37 -1.91
CA GLY A 133 10.71 -18.37 -2.91
C GLY A 133 9.49 -17.70 -3.56
N GLY A 134 9.75 -16.60 -4.28
CA GLY A 134 8.76 -15.84 -5.03
C GLY A 134 8.59 -14.41 -4.53
N CYS A 135 8.05 -13.56 -5.41
CA CYS A 135 7.83 -12.14 -5.15
C CYS A 135 6.46 -11.68 -5.72
N PRO A 136 5.34 -11.93 -5.01
CA PRO A 136 5.21 -12.83 -3.86
C PRO A 136 5.22 -14.33 -4.25
N PRO A 137 5.35 -15.26 -3.28
CA PRO A 137 5.13 -16.69 -3.47
C PRO A 137 3.74 -17.03 -4.04
N LYS A 138 3.57 -18.20 -4.66
CA LYS A 138 2.26 -18.64 -5.14
C LYS A 138 1.37 -19.06 -3.97
N SER A 139 0.07 -18.75 -4.02
CA SER A 139 -0.89 -19.18 -2.98
C SER A 139 -0.88 -20.69 -2.75
N SER A 140 -0.73 -21.50 -3.81
CA SER A 140 -0.70 -22.96 -3.68
C SER A 140 0.51 -23.48 -2.91
N ASP A 141 1.66 -22.79 -2.99
CA ASP A 141 2.86 -23.14 -2.22
C ASP A 141 2.67 -22.77 -0.75
N LEU A 142 2.01 -21.64 -0.47
CA LEU A 142 1.64 -21.21 0.88
C LEU A 142 0.59 -22.13 1.53
N GLU A 143 -0.38 -22.62 0.75
CA GLU A 143 -1.36 -23.59 1.22
C GLU A 143 -0.68 -24.91 1.62
N LYS A 144 0.20 -25.43 0.75
CA LYS A 144 0.96 -26.67 1.01
C LYS A 144 1.81 -26.58 2.27
N ILE A 145 2.49 -25.45 2.51
CA ILE A 145 3.31 -25.32 3.72
C ILE A 145 2.45 -25.31 4.98
N LEU A 146 1.33 -24.59 5.00
CA LEU A 146 0.44 -24.54 6.17
C LEU A 146 -0.12 -25.92 6.49
N LEU A 147 -0.58 -26.66 5.48
CA LEU A 147 -1.05 -28.04 5.64
C LEU A 147 0.07 -28.96 6.15
N THR A 148 1.31 -28.77 5.70
CA THR A 148 2.47 -29.53 6.18
C THR A 148 2.79 -29.23 7.64
N LEU A 149 2.71 -27.97 8.06
CA LEU A 149 2.92 -27.56 9.46
C LEU A 149 1.86 -28.16 10.39
N LEU A 150 0.59 -28.19 9.95
CA LEU A 150 -0.49 -28.85 10.68
C LEU A 150 -0.21 -30.35 10.88
N LYS A 151 0.28 -31.04 9.84
CA LYS A 151 0.64 -32.47 9.92
C LYS A 151 1.82 -32.72 10.87
N LYS A 152 2.85 -31.87 10.84
CA LYS A 152 4.04 -32.04 11.71
C LYS A 152 3.71 -31.93 13.20
N LYS A 153 2.78 -31.05 13.58
CA LYS A 153 2.34 -30.92 14.98
C LYS A 153 1.60 -32.17 15.50
N LEU A 154 0.99 -32.96 14.61
CA LEU A 154 0.38 -34.22 15.02
C LEU A 154 1.43 -35.24 15.51
N VAL A 155 2.72 -35.03 15.22
CA VAL A 155 3.81 -35.98 15.47
C VAL A 155 4.75 -35.54 16.61
N GLU A 156 4.93 -34.24 16.85
CA GLU A 156 5.88 -33.72 17.85
C GLU A 156 5.20 -32.78 18.85
N LYS A 157 5.06 -33.21 20.12
CA LYS A 157 4.79 -32.31 21.25
C LYS A 157 5.97 -32.34 22.21
N ALA A 158 6.77 -31.28 22.20
CA ALA A 158 7.75 -30.98 23.25
C ALA A 158 7.10 -30.10 24.35
N PRO A 159 7.58 -30.18 25.61
CA PRO A 159 6.98 -29.47 26.74
C PRO A 159 7.20 -27.96 26.70
N THR A 160 6.14 -27.19 26.98
CA THR A 160 6.08 -25.72 26.97
C THR A 160 6.47 -25.11 28.33
N LYS A 161 7.35 -24.11 28.36
CA LYS A 161 7.60 -23.23 29.53
C LYS A 161 6.89 -21.88 29.33
N LYS A 162 6.15 -21.43 30.33
CA LYS A 162 5.42 -20.15 30.32
C LYS A 162 6.37 -18.99 30.66
N GLU A 163 6.55 -18.04 29.74
CA GLU A 163 7.14 -16.71 30.03
C GLU A 163 6.10 -15.61 29.83
N LYS A 164 6.31 -14.45 30.49
CA LYS A 164 5.38 -13.31 30.46
C LYS A 164 5.51 -12.54 29.13
N PRO A 165 4.39 -12.11 28.52
CA PRO A 165 4.37 -11.37 27.27
C PRO A 165 5.00 -9.98 27.40
N VAL A 166 5.72 -9.54 26.36
CA VAL A 166 6.24 -8.17 26.19
C VAL A 166 5.50 -7.54 25.00
N SER A 167 4.80 -6.41 25.21
CA SER A 167 4.01 -5.73 24.19
C SER A 167 4.66 -4.44 23.68
N GLU A 168 4.94 -4.35 22.37
CA GLU A 168 5.26 -3.14 21.56
C GLU A 168 5.03 -3.51 20.07
N PRO A 169 4.75 -2.57 19.12
CA PRO A 169 3.85 -1.42 19.11
C PRO A 169 2.42 -1.79 18.65
N LEU A 170 1.45 -0.91 18.93
CA LEU A 170 0.00 -1.15 18.82
C LEU A 170 -0.63 -0.87 17.45
N ILE A 171 0.14 -0.43 16.45
CA ILE A 171 -0.42 0.24 15.27
C ILE A 171 -0.55 -0.73 14.08
N ARG A 172 -1.81 -1.02 13.69
CA ARG A 172 -2.16 -1.76 12.47
C ARG A 172 -2.01 -0.87 11.24
N ILE A 173 -0.78 -0.72 10.75
CA ILE A 173 -0.41 0.03 9.53
C ILE A 173 0.61 -0.77 8.72
N GLU A 174 0.71 -0.47 7.42
CA GLU A 174 1.75 -1.02 6.53
C GLU A 174 3.09 -0.32 6.79
N GLY A 175 4.17 -1.10 6.95
CA GLY A 175 5.54 -0.63 7.25
C GLY A 175 5.76 -0.07 8.66
N HIS A 176 7.03 0.12 9.04
CA HIS A 176 7.40 0.36 10.44
C HIS A 176 7.37 1.84 10.86
N GLY A 177 6.33 2.25 11.61
CA GLY A 177 6.19 3.59 12.20
C GLY A 177 6.00 3.56 13.72
N ASP A 178 6.48 4.60 14.41
CA ASP A 178 6.38 4.75 15.87
C ASP A 178 5.71 6.09 16.24
N LEU A 179 4.81 6.05 17.21
CA LEU A 179 4.11 7.22 17.73
C LEU A 179 4.62 7.54 19.14
N LYS A 180 5.43 8.59 19.25
CA LYS A 180 5.93 9.10 20.53
C LYS A 180 5.00 10.19 21.05
N VAL A 181 4.40 9.96 22.21
CA VAL A 181 3.45 10.90 22.83
C VAL A 181 3.97 11.38 24.17
N ASN A 182 3.98 12.71 24.35
CA ASN A 182 4.19 13.35 25.64
C ASN A 182 2.90 14.08 26.03
N PHE A 183 2.10 13.44 26.90
CA PHE A 183 0.81 13.99 27.35
C PHE A 183 0.95 15.25 28.20
N GLN A 184 2.05 15.41 28.95
CA GLN A 184 2.29 16.61 29.78
C GLN A 184 2.56 17.84 28.92
N LYS A 185 3.30 17.67 27.82
CA LYS A 185 3.63 18.76 26.87
C LYS A 185 2.61 18.91 25.74
N ASN A 186 1.59 18.06 25.69
CA ASN A 186 0.62 17.98 24.61
C ASN A 186 1.28 17.82 23.22
N GLN A 187 2.29 16.94 23.14
CA GLN A 187 3.10 16.73 21.95
C GLN A 187 2.94 15.28 21.47
N ALA A 188 2.67 15.10 20.18
CA ALA A 188 2.76 13.82 19.49
C ALA A 188 3.76 13.95 18.34
N LYS A 189 4.58 12.93 18.15
CA LYS A 189 5.52 12.84 17.05
C LYS A 189 5.44 11.45 16.44
N PHE A 190 5.14 11.41 15.15
CA PHE A 190 5.18 10.19 14.37
C PHE A 190 6.54 10.08 13.68
N GLU A 191 7.26 8.99 13.91
CA GLU A 191 8.57 8.73 13.33
C GLU A 191 8.53 7.47 12.47
N VAL A 192 8.98 7.57 11.22
CA VAL A 192 9.16 6.40 10.37
C VAL A 192 10.52 5.79 10.68
N ILE A 193 10.50 4.52 11.09
CA ILE A 193 11.69 3.73 11.44
C ILE A 193 11.98 2.63 10.41
N GLU A 194 11.19 2.60 9.33
CA GLU A 194 11.41 1.75 8.17
C GLU A 194 12.77 2.03 7.54
N SER A 195 13.41 0.98 7.03
CA SER A 195 14.75 1.13 6.48
C SER A 195 14.73 1.70 5.07
N GLU A 196 15.73 2.55 4.75
CA GLU A 196 15.82 3.18 3.44
C GLU A 196 16.09 2.09 2.39
N ARG A 197 15.16 1.86 1.47
CA ARG A 197 15.36 0.85 0.41
C ARG A 197 16.06 1.43 -0.82
N LEU A 198 16.17 2.75 -0.90
CA LEU A 198 16.94 3.52 -1.89
C LEU A 198 16.55 3.18 -3.35
N VAL A 199 15.25 3.08 -3.65
CA VAL A 199 14.81 2.72 -5.02
C VAL A 199 15.23 3.79 -6.04
N GLU A 200 15.12 5.07 -5.69
CA GLU A 200 15.59 6.17 -6.54
C GLU A 200 17.08 6.02 -6.89
N GLY A 201 17.91 5.71 -5.88
CA GLY A 201 19.34 5.45 -6.06
C GLY A 201 19.64 4.16 -6.82
N LEU A 202 18.86 3.10 -6.60
CA LEU A 202 18.98 1.82 -7.30
C LEU A 202 18.74 1.98 -8.80
N LEU A 203 17.89 2.90 -9.22
CA LEU A 203 17.57 3.11 -10.64
C LEU A 203 18.69 3.81 -11.42
N LEU A 204 19.58 4.55 -10.74
CA LEU A 204 20.63 5.32 -11.40
C LEU A 204 21.57 4.41 -12.23
N GLY A 205 21.82 4.82 -13.47
CA GLY A 205 22.65 4.12 -14.45
C GLY A 205 22.02 2.85 -15.04
N LYS A 206 20.82 2.44 -14.59
CA LYS A 206 20.12 1.28 -15.15
C LYS A 206 19.35 1.64 -16.42
N PRO A 207 19.11 0.68 -17.32
CA PRO A 207 18.21 0.87 -18.46
C PRO A 207 16.82 1.30 -17.98
N TYR A 208 16.19 2.28 -18.63
CA TYR A 208 14.88 2.79 -18.19
C TYR A 208 13.80 1.70 -18.13
N GLN A 209 13.94 0.65 -18.96
CA GLN A 209 12.98 -0.45 -19.08
C GLN A 209 12.79 -1.22 -17.78
N VAL A 210 13.78 -1.21 -16.88
CA VAL A 210 13.67 -1.92 -15.60
C VAL A 210 12.92 -1.13 -14.53
N ALA A 211 12.67 0.17 -14.73
CA ALA A 211 12.06 1.01 -13.70
C ALA A 211 10.67 0.55 -13.29
N PRO A 212 9.71 0.25 -14.20
CA PRO A 212 8.38 -0.22 -13.79
C PRO A 212 8.41 -1.54 -13.01
N TYR A 213 9.40 -2.39 -13.29
CA TYR A 213 9.63 -3.61 -12.54
C TYR A 213 10.14 -3.31 -11.13
N ILE A 214 11.15 -2.45 -10.99
CA ILE A 214 11.73 -2.12 -9.68
C ILE A 214 10.74 -1.31 -8.82
N THR A 215 10.07 -0.29 -9.37
CA THR A 215 9.17 0.58 -8.60
C THR A 215 7.93 -0.13 -8.10
N SER A 216 7.41 -1.12 -8.83
CA SER A 216 6.29 -1.94 -8.33
C SER A 216 6.63 -2.74 -7.07
N ARG A 217 7.91 -2.89 -6.71
CA ARG A 217 8.33 -3.53 -5.45
C ARG A 217 8.53 -2.51 -4.32
N ILE A 218 8.21 -1.24 -4.55
CA ILE A 218 8.13 -0.25 -3.47
C ILE A 218 7.07 -0.69 -2.45
N CYS A 219 5.90 -1.16 -2.86
CA CYS A 219 4.86 -1.60 -1.94
C CYS A 219 4.04 -2.75 -2.55
N GLY A 220 3.66 -3.71 -1.72
CA GLY A 220 2.86 -4.87 -2.07
C GLY A 220 1.36 -4.58 -2.18
N ILE A 221 0.88 -3.48 -1.58
CA ILE A 221 -0.52 -3.02 -1.67
C ILE A 221 -0.74 -2.14 -2.91
N CYS A 222 0.18 -1.23 -3.22
CA CYS A 222 0.07 -0.33 -4.38
C CYS A 222 1.08 -0.56 -5.53
N PRO A 223 1.37 -1.82 -5.93
CA PRO A 223 2.41 -2.10 -6.91
C PRO A 223 2.05 -1.66 -8.34
N THR A 224 0.76 -1.71 -8.69
CA THR A 224 0.24 -1.42 -10.03
C THR A 224 0.32 0.07 -10.34
N VAL A 225 -0.02 0.95 -9.40
CA VAL A 225 0.12 2.40 -9.60
C VAL A 225 1.59 2.79 -9.71
N HIS A 226 2.50 2.24 -8.90
CA HIS A 226 3.95 2.48 -9.06
C HIS A 226 4.50 1.99 -10.40
N ASN A 227 3.98 0.88 -10.93
CA ASN A 227 4.32 0.39 -12.25
C ASN A 227 3.82 1.34 -13.35
N LEU A 228 2.54 1.70 -13.31
CA LEU A 228 1.90 2.52 -14.34
C LEU A 228 2.40 3.97 -14.33
N THR A 229 2.63 4.57 -13.17
CA THR A 229 3.25 5.91 -13.08
C THR A 229 4.67 5.88 -13.65
N SER A 230 5.42 4.79 -13.40
CA SER A 230 6.76 4.64 -13.98
C SER A 230 6.71 4.52 -15.51
N ILE A 231 5.81 3.70 -16.04
CA ILE A 231 5.59 3.56 -17.48
C ILE A 231 5.17 4.89 -18.10
N LYS A 232 4.17 5.57 -17.52
CA LYS A 232 3.63 6.84 -18.00
C LYS A 232 4.72 7.93 -18.05
N ALA A 233 5.55 8.03 -17.02
CA ALA A 233 6.65 8.99 -17.01
C ALA A 233 7.65 8.72 -18.15
N ILE A 234 8.06 7.46 -18.34
CA ILE A 234 9.01 7.07 -19.39
C ILE A 234 8.39 7.24 -20.79
N GLU A 235 7.12 6.90 -20.98
CA GLU A 235 6.39 7.16 -22.22
C GLU A 235 6.39 8.64 -22.57
N GLY A 236 6.23 9.52 -21.56
CA GLY A 236 6.39 10.96 -21.72
C GLY A 236 7.80 11.36 -22.20
N ALA A 237 8.85 10.82 -21.56
CA ALA A 237 10.25 11.08 -21.97
C ALA A 237 10.54 10.63 -23.41
N LEU A 238 9.94 9.52 -23.83
CA LEU A 238 10.07 8.91 -25.16
C LEU A 238 9.06 9.46 -26.18
N ARG A 239 8.14 10.34 -25.76
CA ARG A 239 7.03 10.88 -26.58
C ARG A 239 6.17 9.79 -27.22
N ILE A 240 5.96 8.69 -26.51
CA ILE A 240 5.09 7.59 -26.94
C ILE A 240 3.64 8.04 -26.79
N LYS A 241 2.86 7.94 -27.87
CA LYS A 241 1.41 8.11 -27.83
C LYS A 241 0.76 6.74 -27.60
N ILE A 242 -0.06 6.63 -26.55
CA ILE A 242 -0.79 5.41 -26.21
C ILE A 242 -2.22 5.46 -26.76
N SER A 243 -2.79 4.29 -27.01
CA SER A 243 -4.17 4.18 -27.51
C SER A 243 -5.20 4.42 -26.40
N GLN A 244 -6.45 4.72 -26.77
CA GLN A 244 -7.54 4.85 -25.80
C GLN A 244 -7.79 3.53 -25.05
N GLU A 245 -7.70 2.39 -25.74
CA GLU A 245 -7.83 1.05 -25.15
C GLU A 245 -6.77 0.81 -24.07
N THR A 246 -5.54 1.31 -24.29
CA THR A 246 -4.46 1.24 -23.30
C THR A 246 -4.81 2.06 -22.07
N ILE A 247 -5.32 3.28 -22.24
CA ILE A 247 -5.74 4.15 -21.15
C ILE A 247 -6.85 3.48 -20.33
N LEU A 248 -7.87 2.95 -20.99
CA LEU A 248 -9.00 2.27 -20.34
C LEU A 248 -8.57 1.03 -19.55
N LEU A 249 -7.72 0.17 -20.12
CA LEU A 249 -7.18 -0.99 -19.40
C LEU A 249 -6.29 -0.58 -18.21
N ARG A 250 -5.54 0.52 -18.31
CA ARG A 250 -4.76 1.06 -17.19
C ARG A 250 -5.65 1.63 -16.09
N LYS A 251 -6.72 2.35 -16.44
CA LYS A 251 -7.74 2.81 -15.48
C LYS A 251 -8.41 1.63 -14.79
N LEU A 252 -8.72 0.57 -15.54
CA LEU A 252 -9.30 -0.66 -14.99
C LEU A 252 -8.38 -1.31 -13.96
N LEU A 253 -7.08 -1.40 -14.24
CA LEU A 253 -6.07 -1.85 -13.27
C LEU A 253 -5.97 -0.98 -12.01
N LEU A 254 -5.98 0.35 -12.18
CA LEU A 254 -5.91 1.28 -11.05
C LEU A 254 -7.15 1.18 -10.16
N SER A 255 -8.35 1.13 -10.75
CA SER A 255 -9.61 0.99 -10.01
C SER A 255 -9.62 -0.25 -9.12
N ALA A 256 -9.19 -1.41 -9.63
CA ALA A 256 -9.14 -2.66 -8.86
C ALA A 256 -8.11 -2.61 -7.73
N GLN A 257 -6.95 -1.98 -7.96
CA GLN A 257 -5.96 -1.79 -6.90
C GLN A 257 -6.46 -0.82 -5.82
N ILE A 258 -7.22 0.23 -6.19
CA ILE A 258 -7.82 1.15 -5.24
C ILE A 258 -8.83 0.44 -4.36
N ILE A 259 -9.76 -0.32 -4.95
CA ILE A 259 -10.74 -1.12 -4.18
C ILE A 259 -10.03 -2.09 -3.24
N GLN A 260 -9.04 -2.86 -3.72
CA GLN A 260 -8.30 -3.80 -2.88
C GLN A 260 -7.61 -3.12 -1.70
N SER A 261 -6.96 -1.98 -1.93
CA SER A 261 -6.29 -1.22 -0.87
C SER A 261 -7.29 -0.71 0.17
N HIS A 262 -8.42 -0.15 -0.27
CA HIS A 262 -9.45 0.38 0.62
C HIS A 262 -10.12 -0.71 1.43
N LEU A 263 -10.42 -1.87 0.83
CA LEU A 263 -10.95 -3.03 1.55
C LEU A 263 -10.01 -3.48 2.65
N ILE A 264 -8.71 -3.60 2.35
CA ILE A 264 -7.73 -4.03 3.34
C ILE A 264 -7.66 -3.04 4.50
N HIS A 265 -7.62 -1.75 4.18
CA HIS A 265 -7.54 -0.70 5.19
C HIS A 265 -8.80 -0.63 6.06
N LEU A 266 -9.97 -0.52 5.45
CA LEU A 266 -11.24 -0.35 6.16
C LEU A 266 -11.59 -1.55 7.03
N PHE A 267 -11.48 -2.77 6.52
CA PHE A 267 -11.99 -3.96 7.23
C PHE A 267 -10.97 -4.59 8.17
N PHE A 268 -9.66 -4.45 7.91
CA PHE A 268 -8.64 -5.07 8.75
C PHE A 268 -7.86 -4.08 9.63
N GLN A 269 -7.83 -2.78 9.30
CA GLN A 269 -7.09 -1.79 10.08
C GLN A 269 -8.01 -0.87 10.89
N VAL A 270 -9.07 -0.35 10.25
CA VAL A 270 -10.02 0.60 10.85
C VAL A 270 -11.13 -0.09 11.64
N LEU A 271 -11.87 -1.02 11.04
CA LEU A 271 -13.02 -1.68 11.65
C LEU A 271 -12.74 -2.26 13.06
N PRO A 272 -11.57 -2.89 13.34
CA PRO A 272 -11.28 -3.39 14.69
C PRO A 272 -11.18 -2.32 15.80
N ASP A 273 -11.20 -1.02 15.48
CA ASP A 273 -11.32 0.04 16.50
C ASP A 273 -12.72 0.18 17.08
N PHE A 274 -13.72 -0.21 16.29
CA PHE A 274 -15.14 -0.02 16.55
C PHE A 274 -15.78 -1.29 17.08
N ILE A 275 -15.38 -2.43 16.53
CA ILE A 275 -15.88 -3.72 16.93
C ILE A 275 -14.78 -4.50 17.64
N GLN A 276 -15.14 -5.25 18.69
CA GLN A 276 -14.18 -6.00 19.52
C GLN A 276 -13.68 -7.27 18.80
N ILE A 277 -12.91 -7.10 17.72
CA ILE A 277 -12.24 -8.16 16.98
C ILE A 277 -10.72 -8.01 17.12
N LYS A 278 -10.00 -9.12 17.18
CA LYS A 278 -8.53 -9.11 17.28
C LYS A 278 -7.84 -9.05 15.92
N GLY A 279 -8.51 -9.49 14.86
CA GLY A 279 -7.95 -9.59 13.52
C GLY A 279 -8.88 -10.33 12.55
N PRO A 280 -8.37 -10.81 11.41
CA PRO A 280 -9.19 -11.38 10.33
C PRO A 280 -9.88 -12.69 10.70
N VAL A 281 -9.29 -13.51 11.57
CA VAL A 281 -9.92 -14.76 12.03
C VAL A 281 -11.15 -14.49 12.89
N ASP A 282 -11.05 -13.53 13.82
CA ASP A 282 -12.19 -13.10 14.65
C ASP A 282 -13.32 -12.50 13.80
N LEU A 283 -12.96 -11.72 12.76
CA LEU A 283 -13.92 -11.15 11.82
C LEU A 283 -14.66 -12.26 11.06
N ALA A 284 -13.94 -13.24 10.53
CA ALA A 284 -14.50 -14.38 9.83
C ALA A 284 -15.44 -15.25 10.69
N GLN A 285 -15.17 -15.35 12.00
CA GLN A 285 -15.99 -16.13 12.93
C GLN A 285 -17.24 -15.38 13.40
N LYS A 286 -17.11 -14.08 13.71
CA LYS A 286 -18.20 -13.27 14.29
C LYS A 286 -19.11 -12.64 13.23
N TYR A 287 -18.57 -12.32 12.06
CA TYR A 287 -19.24 -11.61 10.96
C TYR A 287 -18.95 -12.34 9.64
N PRO A 288 -19.38 -13.61 9.50
CA PRO A 288 -19.01 -14.45 8.37
C PRO A 288 -19.52 -13.88 7.04
N ALA A 289 -20.75 -13.34 7.01
CA ALA A 289 -21.35 -12.80 5.78
C ALA A 289 -20.55 -11.60 5.26
N GLU A 290 -20.24 -10.63 6.13
CA GLU A 290 -19.44 -9.45 5.80
C GLU A 290 -18.03 -9.84 5.40
N PHE A 291 -17.41 -10.78 6.12
CA PHE A 291 -16.08 -11.30 5.78
C PHE A 291 -16.06 -11.97 4.40
N HIS A 292 -17.06 -12.81 4.09
CA HIS A 292 -17.19 -13.44 2.79
C HIS A 292 -17.37 -12.42 1.68
N LEU A 293 -18.18 -11.39 1.89
CA LEU A 293 -18.40 -10.33 0.92
C LEU A 293 -17.11 -9.51 0.67
N VAL A 294 -16.38 -9.13 1.72
CA VAL A 294 -15.06 -8.46 1.59
C VAL A 294 -14.10 -9.30 0.76
N LEU A 295 -14.03 -10.60 1.02
CA LEU A 295 -13.19 -11.51 0.25
C LEU A 295 -13.70 -11.71 -1.19
N ASN A 296 -15.00 -11.67 -1.42
CA ASN A 296 -15.59 -11.78 -2.75
C ASN A 296 -15.23 -10.54 -3.60
N ILE A 297 -15.42 -9.33 -3.08
CA ILE A 297 -15.03 -8.10 -3.77
C ILE A 297 -13.52 -8.10 -4.05
N LYS A 298 -12.70 -8.49 -3.05
CA LYS A 298 -11.25 -8.63 -3.24
C LYS A 298 -10.91 -9.66 -4.32
N ARG A 299 -11.61 -10.80 -4.37
CA ARG A 299 -11.42 -11.85 -5.38
C ARG A 299 -11.71 -11.34 -6.78
N THR A 300 -12.80 -10.61 -6.97
CA THR A 300 -13.16 -10.00 -8.26
C THR A 300 -12.07 -9.03 -8.72
N CYS A 301 -11.53 -8.22 -7.80
CA CYS A 301 -10.38 -7.35 -8.08
C CYS A 301 -9.11 -8.15 -8.41
N ASP A 302 -8.79 -9.21 -7.67
CA ASP A 302 -7.63 -10.08 -7.94
C ASP A 302 -7.72 -10.74 -9.32
N LYS A 303 -8.92 -11.20 -9.72
CA LYS A 303 -9.17 -11.74 -11.07
C LYS A 303 -8.89 -10.70 -12.13
N LEU A 304 -9.41 -9.48 -11.96
CA LEU A 304 -9.21 -8.39 -12.92
C LEU A 304 -7.75 -7.96 -13.03
N LEU A 305 -7.06 -7.80 -11.90
CA LEU A 305 -5.61 -7.51 -11.87
C LEU A 305 -4.79 -8.63 -12.52
N THR A 306 -5.18 -9.89 -12.32
CA THR A 306 -4.51 -11.05 -12.95
C THR A 306 -4.77 -11.10 -14.45
N LEU A 307 -6.02 -10.90 -14.88
CA LEU A 307 -6.43 -10.96 -16.26
C LEU A 307 -5.76 -9.87 -17.11
N VAL A 308 -5.75 -8.63 -16.61
CA VAL A 308 -5.18 -7.48 -17.34
C VAL A 308 -3.70 -7.28 -17.03
N GLY A 309 -3.31 -7.35 -15.76
CA GLY A 309 -1.96 -7.06 -15.28
C GLY A 309 -1.03 -8.27 -15.19
N GLY A 310 -1.57 -9.48 -15.39
CA GLY A 310 -0.84 -10.76 -15.33
C GLY A 310 -0.71 -11.35 -13.92
N ARG A 311 -0.71 -10.50 -12.88
CA ARG A 311 -0.63 -10.89 -11.47
C ARG A 311 -1.39 -9.89 -10.60
N PRO A 312 -1.96 -10.32 -9.46
CA PRO A 312 -2.63 -9.42 -8.54
C PRO A 312 -1.64 -8.48 -7.82
N ILE A 313 -0.44 -8.98 -7.52
CA ILE A 313 0.65 -8.23 -6.92
C ILE A 313 1.84 -8.25 -7.87
N HIS A 314 2.43 -7.07 -8.10
CA HIS A 314 3.51 -6.82 -9.05
C HIS A 314 3.12 -7.18 -10.50
N PRO A 315 2.43 -6.28 -11.23
CA PRO A 315 2.00 -6.57 -12.60
C PRO A 315 3.19 -6.94 -13.49
N THR A 316 2.96 -7.92 -14.37
CA THR A 316 3.98 -8.46 -15.29
C THR A 316 3.61 -8.26 -16.75
N ASN A 317 2.36 -7.89 -17.02
CA ASN A 317 1.82 -7.80 -18.36
C ASN A 317 1.80 -6.38 -18.92
N THR A 318 1.95 -5.36 -18.07
CA THR A 318 2.06 -3.96 -18.46
C THR A 318 3.42 -3.70 -19.13
N SER A 319 3.42 -2.88 -20.19
CA SER A 319 4.64 -2.50 -20.89
C SER A 319 4.46 -1.12 -21.56
N PHE A 320 5.52 -0.64 -22.20
CA PHE A 320 5.47 0.63 -22.92
C PHE A 320 4.55 0.53 -24.14
N GLY A 321 3.69 1.53 -24.31
CA GLY A 321 2.68 1.60 -25.35
C GLY A 321 1.41 0.81 -25.06
N GLY A 322 1.40 -0.13 -24.09
CA GLY A 322 0.29 -1.05 -23.93
C GLY A 322 0.57 -2.25 -23.03
N PHE A 323 0.17 -3.44 -23.46
CA PHE A 323 0.26 -4.70 -22.72
C PHE A 323 0.92 -5.81 -23.55
N LEU A 324 1.68 -6.68 -22.89
CA LEU A 324 2.38 -7.80 -23.56
C LEU A 324 1.40 -8.89 -24.03
N LYS A 325 0.34 -9.11 -23.27
CA LYS A 325 -0.79 -9.99 -23.55
C LYS A 325 -2.08 -9.18 -23.32
N LEU A 326 -3.11 -9.42 -24.11
CA LEU A 326 -4.40 -8.78 -23.92
C LEU A 326 -5.40 -9.73 -23.29
N PRO A 327 -6.34 -9.22 -22.48
CA PRO A 327 -7.48 -10.02 -22.04
C PRO A 327 -8.39 -10.34 -23.23
N GLN A 328 -9.16 -11.41 -23.13
CA GLN A 328 -10.31 -11.60 -24.02
C GLN A 328 -11.47 -10.77 -23.48
N ILE A 329 -12.33 -10.26 -24.38
CA ILE A 329 -13.44 -9.41 -23.96
C ILE A 329 -14.48 -10.21 -23.16
N GLU A 330 -14.65 -11.48 -23.49
CA GLU A 330 -15.55 -12.42 -22.82
C GLU A 330 -15.15 -12.59 -21.34
N ASP A 331 -13.84 -12.66 -21.06
CA ASP A 331 -13.33 -12.75 -19.68
C ASP A 331 -13.61 -11.45 -18.89
N LEU A 332 -13.52 -10.29 -19.55
CA LEU A 332 -13.86 -9.00 -18.93
C LEU A 332 -15.37 -8.90 -18.67
N LEU A 333 -16.21 -9.36 -19.60
CA LEU A 333 -17.66 -9.39 -19.44
C LEU A 333 -18.08 -10.34 -18.31
N ALA A 334 -17.41 -11.48 -18.15
CA ALA A 334 -17.64 -12.36 -17.02
C ALA A 334 -17.34 -11.67 -15.67
N ILE A 335 -16.23 -10.93 -15.58
CA ILE A 335 -15.93 -10.12 -14.39
C ILE A 335 -16.98 -9.03 -14.19
N LYS A 336 -17.44 -8.36 -15.25
CA LYS A 336 -18.53 -7.38 -15.16
C LYS A 336 -19.79 -8.00 -14.54
N THR A 337 -20.18 -9.22 -14.95
CA THR A 337 -21.30 -9.93 -14.32
C THR A 337 -21.04 -10.18 -12.83
N GLU A 338 -19.85 -10.66 -12.47
CA GLU A 338 -19.50 -10.85 -11.05
C GLU A 338 -19.54 -9.55 -10.23
N ILE A 339 -19.21 -8.40 -10.85
CA ILE A 339 -19.31 -7.08 -10.18
C ILE A 339 -20.78 -6.70 -9.98
N LEU A 340 -21.63 -6.90 -11.00
CA LEU A 340 -23.06 -6.61 -10.92
C LEU A 340 -23.73 -7.45 -9.81
N ASP A 341 -23.34 -8.72 -9.67
CA ASP A 341 -23.88 -9.65 -8.67
C ASP A 341 -23.52 -9.29 -7.22
N ILE A 342 -22.55 -8.41 -6.99
CA ILE A 342 -22.09 -8.03 -5.64
C ILE A 342 -22.27 -6.54 -5.35
N LEU A 343 -22.76 -5.77 -6.32
CA LEU A 343 -22.72 -4.31 -6.29
C LEU A 343 -23.61 -3.75 -5.17
N ASP A 344 -24.81 -4.30 -5.01
CA ASP A 344 -25.77 -3.85 -4.00
C ASP A 344 -25.32 -4.24 -2.60
N GLU A 345 -24.84 -5.46 -2.40
CA GLU A 345 -24.27 -5.90 -1.11
C GLU A 345 -23.02 -5.11 -0.75
N ALA A 346 -22.15 -4.79 -1.73
CA ALA A 346 -20.97 -3.97 -1.52
C ALA A 346 -21.36 -2.56 -1.03
N GLN A 347 -22.43 -1.98 -1.57
CA GLN A 347 -22.95 -0.69 -1.10
C GLN A 347 -23.39 -0.76 0.35
N ASP A 348 -24.16 -1.79 0.72
CA ASP A 348 -24.64 -1.95 2.10
C ASP A 348 -23.49 -2.19 3.07
N LEU A 349 -22.50 -2.96 2.65
CA LEU A 349 -21.30 -3.22 3.43
C LEU A 349 -20.52 -1.93 3.72
N VAL A 350 -20.37 -1.02 2.74
CA VAL A 350 -19.59 0.21 2.96
C VAL A 350 -20.36 1.28 3.74
N LYS A 351 -21.71 1.24 3.74
CA LYS A 351 -22.56 2.15 4.53
C LYS A 351 -22.33 2.01 6.04
N ILE A 352 -21.79 0.89 6.53
CA ILE A 352 -21.47 0.73 7.96
C ILE A 352 -20.51 1.82 8.47
N PHE A 353 -19.62 2.32 7.59
CA PHE A 353 -18.64 3.36 7.93
C PHE A 353 -19.26 4.75 8.10
N GLU A 354 -20.51 4.96 7.67
CA GLU A 354 -21.26 6.19 7.93
C GLU A 354 -21.64 6.32 9.42
N ASN A 355 -21.90 5.17 10.06
CA ASN A 355 -22.46 5.12 11.41
C ASN A 355 -21.39 5.15 12.51
N PHE A 356 -20.11 5.00 12.15
CA PHE A 356 -19.04 5.03 13.13
C PHE A 356 -18.82 6.43 13.69
N GLN A 357 -18.85 6.53 15.02
CA GLN A 357 -18.61 7.78 15.72
C GLN A 357 -17.11 7.99 15.90
N PHE A 358 -16.59 9.02 15.23
CA PHE A 358 -15.21 9.47 15.38
C PHE A 358 -15.14 10.78 16.18
N PRO A 359 -14.03 11.05 16.89
CA PRO A 359 -13.77 12.39 17.40
C PRO A 359 -13.68 13.38 16.22
N GLN A 360 -14.14 14.61 16.42
CA GLN A 360 -14.18 15.63 15.36
C GLN A 360 -12.89 16.45 15.35
N ILE A 361 -12.09 16.32 14.30
CA ILE A 361 -10.89 17.15 14.09
C ILE A 361 -11.14 18.06 12.91
N GLN A 362 -11.58 19.30 13.13
CA GLN A 362 -11.83 20.25 12.06
C GLN A 362 -10.62 21.17 11.89
N LEU A 363 -9.70 20.81 11.00
CA LEU A 363 -8.61 21.70 10.59
C LEU A 363 -8.69 21.95 9.08
N LYS A 364 -8.97 23.21 8.72
CA LYS A 364 -8.90 23.64 7.32
C LYS A 364 -7.52 23.33 6.76
N THR A 365 -7.47 22.64 5.63
CA THR A 365 -6.22 22.15 5.03
C THR A 365 -6.32 22.15 3.52
N THR A 366 -5.19 22.34 2.87
CA THR A 366 -5.07 22.27 1.43
C THR A 366 -5.22 20.83 0.99
N TYR A 367 -6.18 20.56 0.12
CA TYR A 367 -6.30 19.30 -0.60
C TYR A 367 -5.67 19.42 -1.97
N LEU A 368 -4.92 18.39 -2.36
CA LEU A 368 -4.47 18.20 -3.74
C LEU A 368 -5.00 16.85 -4.27
N ALA A 369 -5.40 16.85 -5.54
CA ALA A 369 -5.75 15.66 -6.29
C ALA A 369 -5.64 15.92 -7.80
N LEU A 370 -5.55 14.86 -8.58
CA LEU A 370 -5.84 14.93 -10.01
C LEU A 370 -7.29 15.35 -10.26
N LYS A 371 -7.49 16.17 -11.28
CA LYS A 371 -8.80 16.54 -11.83
C LYS A 371 -8.72 16.65 -13.34
N GLN A 372 -9.74 16.11 -14.01
CA GLN A 372 -9.91 16.14 -15.44
C GLN A 372 -11.39 16.36 -15.77
N GLU A 373 -11.65 17.08 -16.84
CA GLU A 373 -13.02 17.26 -17.31
C GLU A 373 -13.61 15.91 -17.76
N GLY A 374 -14.85 15.65 -17.36
CA GLY A 374 -15.59 14.45 -17.77
C GLY A 374 -15.41 13.20 -16.90
N GLU A 375 -14.45 13.15 -15.97
CA GLU A 375 -14.21 11.93 -15.19
C GLU A 375 -13.72 12.17 -13.75
N TYR A 376 -13.90 11.16 -12.89
CA TYR A 376 -13.26 11.10 -11.57
C TYR A 376 -11.80 10.69 -11.74
N ALA A 377 -10.95 11.69 -11.95
CA ALA A 377 -9.61 11.52 -12.47
C ALA A 377 -8.68 10.70 -11.55
N ILE A 378 -8.21 9.54 -12.03
CA ILE A 378 -7.16 8.75 -11.36
C ILE A 378 -5.91 8.52 -12.21
N TYR A 379 -6.01 8.58 -13.54
CA TYR A 379 -4.90 8.26 -14.44
C TYR A 379 -4.34 9.47 -15.16
N GLU A 380 -5.19 10.36 -15.66
CA GLU A 380 -4.83 11.60 -16.38
C GLU A 380 -5.43 12.82 -15.69
N GLY A 381 -4.99 14.01 -16.08
CA GLY A 381 -5.48 15.28 -15.52
C GLY A 381 -4.38 16.18 -14.98
N LYS A 382 -4.82 17.30 -14.41
CA LYS A 382 -3.95 18.31 -13.77
C LYS A 382 -4.08 18.23 -12.26
N ILE A 383 -3.10 18.76 -11.54
CA ILE A 383 -3.17 18.83 -10.07
C ILE A 383 -4.02 20.04 -9.69
N TYR A 384 -5.11 19.79 -8.98
CA TYR A 384 -6.00 20.82 -8.47
C TYR A 384 -5.88 20.97 -6.97
N SER A 385 -6.08 22.21 -6.51
CA SER A 385 -6.13 22.56 -5.11
C SER A 385 -7.45 23.20 -4.73
N ASN A 386 -7.99 22.87 -3.56
CA ASN A 386 -9.14 23.58 -2.99
C ASN A 386 -8.81 25.04 -2.58
N GLN A 387 -7.55 25.46 -2.72
CA GLN A 387 -7.08 26.83 -2.49
C GLN A 387 -6.61 27.52 -3.79
N GLY A 388 -6.90 26.95 -4.96
CA GLY A 388 -6.59 27.54 -6.27
C GLY A 388 -5.12 27.41 -6.73
N GLN A 389 -4.27 26.73 -5.97
CA GLN A 389 -2.88 26.43 -6.33
C GLN A 389 -2.78 25.26 -7.32
N ASN A 390 -3.37 25.40 -8.50
CA ASN A 390 -3.39 24.37 -9.54
C ASN A 390 -2.07 24.36 -10.34
N PHE A 391 -1.63 23.19 -10.80
CA PHE A 391 -0.42 23.05 -11.62
C PHE A 391 -0.43 21.78 -12.48
N GLU A 392 0.37 21.78 -13.54
CA GLU A 392 0.58 20.61 -14.38
C GLU A 392 1.47 19.59 -13.66
N PRO A 393 1.27 18.27 -13.85
CA PRO A 393 2.13 17.24 -13.28
C PRO A 393 3.63 17.51 -13.49
N GLU A 394 4.03 18.05 -14.63
CA GLU A 394 5.41 18.39 -15.00
C GLU A 394 6.07 19.43 -14.05
N ASP A 395 5.27 20.26 -13.39
CA ASP A 395 5.76 21.29 -12.47
C ASP A 395 5.91 20.78 -11.02
N PHE A 396 5.58 19.51 -10.72
CA PHE A 396 5.54 19.03 -9.33
C PHE A 396 6.88 19.22 -8.60
N GLN A 397 8.02 19.03 -9.27
CA GLN A 397 9.36 19.18 -8.66
C GLN A 397 9.63 20.62 -8.20
N ARG A 398 8.96 21.61 -8.80
CA ARG A 398 9.06 23.03 -8.42
C ARG A 398 8.08 23.39 -7.31
N LYS A 399 6.91 22.74 -7.29
CA LYS A 399 5.78 23.06 -6.40
C LYS A 399 5.88 22.33 -5.06
N ILE A 400 6.25 21.05 -5.09
CA ILE A 400 6.34 20.19 -3.91
C ILE A 400 7.80 20.06 -3.49
N ARG A 401 8.13 20.56 -2.30
CA ARG A 401 9.47 20.47 -1.72
C ARG A 401 9.51 19.39 -0.66
N GLU A 402 10.46 18.47 -0.78
CA GLU A 402 10.72 17.45 0.22
C GLU A 402 11.78 17.95 1.21
N THR A 403 11.51 17.72 2.49
CA THR A 403 12.44 18.02 3.58
C THR A 403 12.75 16.75 4.34
N ILE A 404 14.00 16.63 4.81
CA ILE A 404 14.44 15.45 5.56
C ILE A 404 14.24 15.71 7.05
N CYS A 405 13.65 14.75 7.75
CA CYS A 405 13.54 14.77 9.19
C CYS A 405 14.70 13.95 9.79
N PRO A 406 15.61 14.53 10.59
CA PRO A 406 16.77 13.77 11.11
C PRO A 406 16.41 12.55 11.96
N SER A 407 15.21 12.52 12.53
CA SER A 407 14.72 11.45 13.40
C SER A 407 13.81 10.44 12.69
N SER A 408 13.60 10.56 11.38
CA SER A 408 12.67 9.72 10.61
C SER A 408 13.27 9.42 9.23
N SER A 409 13.14 8.20 8.74
CA SER A 409 13.63 7.83 7.40
C SER A 409 12.70 8.26 6.26
N ALA A 410 11.46 8.66 6.58
CA ALA A 410 10.58 9.31 5.61
C ALA A 410 10.93 10.78 5.40
N LYS A 411 10.87 11.19 4.13
CA LYS A 411 10.86 12.61 3.74
C LYS A 411 9.49 13.23 4.09
N ILE A 412 9.42 14.55 4.12
CA ILE A 412 8.18 15.31 4.34
C ILE A 412 7.97 16.27 3.17
N GLY A 413 6.90 16.06 2.41
CA GLY A 413 6.52 16.90 1.27
C GLY A 413 5.68 18.11 1.70
N ARG A 414 6.01 19.30 1.18
CA ARG A 414 5.26 20.55 1.38
C ARG A 414 4.98 21.24 0.06
N LEU A 415 3.82 21.86 -0.06
CA LEU A 415 3.48 22.73 -1.19
C LEU A 415 4.00 24.13 -0.86
N GLY A 416 5.15 24.51 -1.45
CA GLY A 416 5.91 25.65 -0.97
C GLY A 416 6.34 25.48 0.50
N GLN A 417 5.73 26.26 1.40
CA GLN A 417 5.92 26.13 2.86
C GLN A 417 4.73 25.50 3.60
N GLN A 418 3.62 25.24 2.88
CA GLN A 418 2.36 24.82 3.46
C GLN A 418 2.27 23.28 3.56
N SER A 419 1.64 22.79 4.62
CA SER A 419 1.22 21.39 4.70
C SER A 419 -0.07 21.18 3.91
N PHE A 420 -0.21 20.01 3.32
CA PHE A 420 -1.36 19.66 2.51
C PHE A 420 -1.69 18.18 2.68
N MET A 421 -2.84 17.78 2.17
CA MET A 421 -3.31 16.41 2.18
C MET A 421 -3.68 15.94 0.77
N VAL A 422 -3.43 14.65 0.56
CA VAL A 422 -3.82 13.89 -0.62
C VAL A 422 -4.55 12.62 -0.16
N GLY A 423 -5.33 12.02 -1.07
CA GLY A 423 -6.06 10.78 -0.80
C GLY A 423 -7.55 10.88 -1.08
N PRO A 424 -8.33 9.88 -0.67
CA PRO A 424 -9.76 9.75 -0.97
C PRO A 424 -10.59 10.99 -0.59
N LEU A 425 -10.38 11.57 0.59
CA LEU A 425 -11.14 12.76 1.00
C LEU A 425 -10.78 13.98 0.16
N ALA A 426 -9.50 14.12 -0.21
CA ALA A 426 -9.04 15.19 -1.10
C ALA A 426 -9.65 15.03 -2.51
N ARG A 427 -9.64 13.81 -3.06
CA ARG A 427 -10.24 13.51 -4.36
C ARG A 427 -11.75 13.75 -4.37
N LEU A 428 -12.50 13.26 -3.38
CA LEU A 428 -13.93 13.52 -3.30
C LEU A 428 -14.22 15.01 -3.13
N SER A 429 -13.48 15.71 -2.27
CA SER A 429 -13.68 17.15 -2.04
C SER A 429 -13.48 17.98 -3.32
N LEU A 430 -12.67 17.50 -4.26
CA LEU A 430 -12.34 18.19 -5.50
C LEU A 430 -13.13 17.69 -6.73
N ASN A 431 -13.65 16.46 -6.69
CA ASN A 431 -14.23 15.77 -7.84
C ASN A 431 -15.61 15.12 -7.57
N GLN A 432 -16.30 15.46 -6.47
CA GLN A 432 -17.60 14.86 -6.10
C GLN A 432 -18.66 14.90 -7.23
N GLU A 433 -18.60 15.89 -8.12
CA GLU A 433 -19.51 16.03 -9.25
C GLU A 433 -19.32 14.95 -10.32
N LYS A 434 -18.18 14.26 -10.30
CA LYS A 434 -17.78 13.21 -11.26
C LYS A 434 -17.98 11.80 -10.72
N LEU A 435 -18.56 11.65 -9.53
CA LEU A 435 -18.91 10.35 -8.97
C LEU A 435 -19.94 9.62 -9.83
N ASN A 436 -19.80 8.30 -9.89
CA ASN A 436 -20.82 7.42 -10.47
C ASN A 436 -22.12 7.46 -9.64
N PRO A 437 -23.28 7.13 -10.24
CA PRO A 437 -24.59 7.34 -9.63
C PRO A 437 -24.75 6.75 -8.22
N GLN A 438 -24.36 5.49 -7.97
CA GLN A 438 -24.58 4.87 -6.66
C GLN A 438 -23.65 5.48 -5.61
N ALA A 439 -22.38 5.71 -5.94
CA ALA A 439 -21.45 6.42 -5.06
C ALA A 439 -21.96 7.84 -4.69
N LYS A 440 -22.56 8.53 -5.66
CA LYS A 440 -23.18 9.86 -5.45
C LYS A 440 -24.39 9.78 -4.52
N GLU A 441 -25.20 8.74 -4.65
CA GLU A 441 -26.35 8.49 -3.77
C GLU A 441 -25.91 8.21 -2.32
N ILE A 442 -24.89 7.37 -2.12
CA ILE A 442 -24.31 7.10 -0.79
C ILE A 442 -23.81 8.40 -0.16
N LEU A 443 -23.04 9.20 -0.91
CA LEU A 443 -22.55 10.48 -0.42
C LEU A 443 -23.70 11.44 -0.06
N ALA A 444 -24.75 11.52 -0.89
CA ALA A 444 -25.88 12.41 -0.69
C ALA A 444 -26.71 12.08 0.56
N LYS A 445 -26.89 10.79 0.87
CA LYS A 445 -27.59 10.32 2.08
C LYS A 445 -26.76 10.46 3.35
N SER A 446 -25.44 10.58 3.20
CA SER A 446 -24.53 10.65 4.34
C SER A 446 -24.57 11.97 5.11
N LYS A 447 -24.10 11.92 6.36
CA LYS A 447 -23.85 13.11 7.19
C LYS A 447 -22.61 13.92 6.77
N VAL A 448 -21.73 13.35 5.94
CA VAL A 448 -20.48 14.00 5.51
C VAL A 448 -20.79 15.07 4.47
N LYS A 449 -20.37 16.31 4.74
CA LYS A 449 -20.50 17.44 3.80
C LYS A 449 -19.13 17.80 3.24
N LEU A 450 -19.04 17.85 1.90
CA LEU A 450 -17.80 18.15 1.20
C LEU A 450 -17.71 19.66 0.83
N PRO A 451 -16.52 20.29 0.90
CA PRO A 451 -15.26 19.71 1.40
C PRO A 451 -15.31 19.49 2.93
N SER A 452 -15.03 18.27 3.37
CA SER A 452 -14.92 17.98 4.81
C SER A 452 -13.50 18.22 5.27
N PHE A 453 -13.36 18.77 6.47
CA PHE A 453 -12.09 18.95 7.15
C PHE A 453 -11.92 18.01 8.35
N ASN A 454 -12.88 17.10 8.58
CA ASN A 454 -12.75 16.04 9.57
C ASN A 454 -11.90 14.89 9.02
N ARG A 455 -10.79 14.57 9.68
CA ARG A 455 -9.82 13.58 9.18
C ARG A 455 -10.37 12.16 9.10
N PHE A 456 -11.29 11.83 9.98
CA PHE A 456 -11.89 10.51 9.99
C PHE A 456 -12.88 10.28 8.84
N ASP A 457 -13.36 11.35 8.21
CA ASP A 457 -14.21 11.25 7.01
C ASP A 457 -13.42 10.68 5.82
N GLN A 458 -12.09 10.58 5.90
CA GLN A 458 -11.30 9.82 4.93
C GLN A 458 -11.72 8.34 4.86
N ASN A 459 -12.07 7.72 5.99
CA ASN A 459 -12.51 6.33 6.00
C ASN A 459 -13.84 6.18 5.23
N PHE A 460 -14.76 7.11 5.44
CA PHE A 460 -16.00 7.17 4.66
C PHE A 460 -15.73 7.48 3.17
N ALA A 461 -14.76 8.34 2.89
CA ALA A 461 -14.36 8.63 1.52
C ALA A 461 -13.82 7.40 0.77
N GLN A 462 -13.05 6.54 1.45
CA GLN A 462 -12.62 5.25 0.90
C GLN A 462 -13.81 4.32 0.62
N ALA A 463 -14.79 4.29 1.53
CA ALA A 463 -16.03 3.52 1.35
C ALA A 463 -16.79 3.98 0.10
N VAL A 464 -16.95 5.29 -0.11
CA VAL A 464 -17.58 5.85 -1.32
C VAL A 464 -16.77 5.52 -2.58
N GLU A 465 -15.43 5.57 -2.51
CA GLU A 465 -14.58 5.20 -3.64
C GLU A 465 -14.67 3.71 -4.01
N ILE A 466 -14.88 2.80 -3.06
CA ILE A 466 -15.12 1.38 -3.38
C ILE A 466 -16.33 1.25 -4.30
N CYS A 467 -17.47 1.85 -3.96
CA CYS A 467 -18.66 1.81 -4.80
C CYS A 467 -18.43 2.48 -6.15
N HIS A 468 -17.82 3.67 -6.14
CA HIS A 468 -17.54 4.41 -7.36
C HIS A 468 -16.71 3.58 -8.34
N PHE A 469 -15.66 2.90 -7.86
CA PHE A 469 -14.77 2.14 -8.71
C PHE A 469 -15.33 0.78 -9.13
N LEU A 470 -16.27 0.18 -8.38
CA LEU A 470 -17.01 -1.00 -8.86
C LEU A 470 -17.91 -0.62 -10.04
N GLU A 471 -18.66 0.48 -9.92
CA GLU A 471 -19.44 1.04 -11.04
C GLU A 471 -18.53 1.46 -12.20
N GLU A 472 -17.39 2.08 -11.91
CA GLU A 472 -16.46 2.53 -12.94
C GLU A 472 -15.86 1.36 -13.72
N GLN A 473 -15.59 0.23 -13.07
CA GLN A 473 -15.13 -0.98 -13.76
C GLN A 473 -16.17 -1.47 -14.78
N ILE A 474 -17.46 -1.45 -14.42
CA ILE A 474 -18.55 -1.78 -15.34
C ILE A 474 -18.52 -0.84 -16.55
N ASN A 475 -18.48 0.48 -16.31
CA ASN A 475 -18.45 1.49 -17.36
C ASN A 475 -17.23 1.36 -18.29
N LEU A 476 -16.05 1.08 -17.73
CA LEU A 476 -14.81 0.89 -18.48
C LEU A 476 -14.88 -0.39 -19.34
N ILE A 477 -15.43 -1.48 -18.81
CA ILE A 477 -15.62 -2.73 -19.56
C ILE A 477 -16.63 -2.51 -20.70
N ASP A 478 -17.70 -1.74 -20.46
CA ASP A 478 -18.68 -1.41 -21.50
C ASP A 478 -18.11 -0.55 -22.63
N GLN A 479 -17.15 0.33 -22.33
CA GLN A 479 -16.40 1.04 -23.36
C GLN A 479 -15.48 0.09 -24.12
N LEU A 480 -14.74 -0.76 -23.41
CA LEU A 480 -13.78 -1.69 -24.00
C LEU A 480 -14.45 -2.71 -24.94
N GLN A 481 -15.69 -3.13 -24.68
CA GLN A 481 -16.39 -4.10 -25.54
C GLN A 481 -16.62 -3.60 -26.97
N ASN A 482 -16.65 -2.28 -27.14
CA ASN A 482 -16.90 -1.63 -28.42
C ASN A 482 -15.62 -1.19 -29.13
N LEU A 483 -14.45 -1.58 -28.61
CA LEU A 483 -13.14 -1.17 -29.11
C LEU A 483 -12.30 -2.36 -29.57
N ASP A 484 -11.35 -2.11 -30.47
CA ASP A 484 -10.38 -3.11 -30.89
C ASP A 484 -9.22 -3.18 -29.89
N LEU A 485 -9.31 -4.11 -28.94
CA LEU A 485 -8.30 -4.32 -27.90
C LEU A 485 -6.88 -4.54 -28.47
N LYS A 486 -6.73 -5.00 -29.73
CA LYS A 486 -5.42 -5.21 -30.35
C LYS A 486 -4.59 -3.93 -30.42
N LYS A 487 -5.23 -2.76 -30.41
CA LYS A 487 -4.55 -1.45 -30.36
C LYS A 487 -3.82 -1.20 -29.03
N ALA A 488 -4.17 -1.92 -27.96
CA ALA A 488 -3.49 -1.87 -26.68
C ALA A 488 -2.28 -2.81 -26.58
N MET A 489 -1.86 -3.46 -27.67
CA MET A 489 -0.62 -4.26 -27.67
C MET A 489 0.61 -3.37 -27.44
N ALA A 490 1.52 -3.83 -26.59
CA ALA A 490 2.76 -3.14 -26.30
C ALA A 490 3.64 -2.97 -27.55
N MET A 491 4.44 -1.90 -27.56
CA MET A 491 5.35 -1.62 -28.66
C MET A 491 6.47 -2.68 -28.72
N ARG A 492 6.65 -3.30 -29.90
CA ARG A 492 7.78 -4.22 -30.15
C ARG A 492 9.12 -3.51 -30.23
N LYS A 493 9.13 -2.28 -30.77
CA LYS A 493 10.33 -1.45 -30.92
C LYS A 493 10.05 -0.06 -30.35
N LEU A 494 10.84 0.34 -29.38
CA LEU A 494 10.72 1.65 -28.75
C LEU A 494 11.37 2.74 -29.62
N PRO A 495 10.86 3.98 -29.57
CA PRO A 495 11.47 5.10 -30.27
C PRO A 495 12.93 5.32 -29.83
N PRO A 496 13.84 5.71 -30.73
CA PRO A 496 15.19 6.07 -30.34
C PRO A 496 15.19 7.35 -29.50
N ILE A 497 16.14 7.45 -28.57
CA ILE A 497 16.30 8.64 -27.73
C ILE A 497 17.31 9.58 -28.38
N SER A 498 16.82 10.65 -29.01
CA SER A 498 17.68 11.61 -29.71
C SER A 498 18.45 12.53 -28.75
N GLN A 499 17.90 12.79 -27.57
CA GLN A 499 18.50 13.62 -26.53
C GLN A 499 18.08 13.20 -25.14
N THR A 500 18.90 13.55 -24.15
CA THR A 500 18.54 13.37 -22.75
C THR A 500 17.25 14.15 -22.47
N SER A 501 16.24 13.47 -21.92
CA SER A 501 14.91 14.05 -21.66
C SER A 501 14.37 13.66 -20.29
N TRP A 502 13.56 14.55 -19.73
CA TRP A 502 12.77 14.26 -18.54
C TRP A 502 11.43 13.65 -18.92
N GLY A 503 11.05 12.61 -18.19
CA GLY A 503 9.72 12.03 -18.19
C GLY A 503 9.11 12.18 -16.81
N ILE A 504 7.93 12.79 -16.74
CA ILE A 504 7.24 13.08 -15.49
C ILE A 504 5.82 12.55 -15.59
N ALA A 505 5.31 11.95 -14.51
CA ALA A 505 3.93 11.53 -14.42
C ALA A 505 3.37 11.70 -13.01
N ALA A 506 2.10 12.07 -12.95
CA ALA A 506 1.24 11.95 -11.78
C ALA A 506 0.10 10.96 -12.07
N VAL A 507 -0.24 10.13 -11.09
CA VAL A 507 -1.36 9.17 -11.07
C VAL A 507 -1.89 9.09 -9.64
N GLU A 508 -3.21 8.95 -9.45
CA GLU A 508 -3.78 8.74 -8.12
C GLU A 508 -3.55 7.29 -7.66
N ALA A 509 -2.74 7.15 -6.61
CA ALA A 509 -2.67 5.94 -5.82
C ALA A 509 -3.83 5.92 -4.81
N PRO A 510 -4.13 4.78 -4.17
CA PRO A 510 -5.22 4.70 -3.20
C PRO A 510 -5.10 5.74 -2.09
N ARG A 511 -3.86 6.03 -1.67
CA ARG A 511 -3.51 6.96 -0.58
C ARG A 511 -3.31 8.42 -1.03
N GLY A 512 -3.45 8.71 -2.33
CA GLY A 512 -3.34 10.05 -2.91
C GLY A 512 -2.44 10.11 -4.16
N THR A 513 -2.13 11.32 -4.63
CA THR A 513 -1.34 11.50 -5.85
C THR A 513 0.08 10.96 -5.70
N LEU A 514 0.53 10.15 -6.66
CA LEU A 514 1.88 9.61 -6.76
C LEU A 514 2.62 10.25 -7.94
N TYR A 515 3.83 10.77 -7.70
CA TYR A 515 4.66 11.39 -8.72
C TYR A 515 5.92 10.58 -8.98
N HIS A 516 6.25 10.36 -10.26
CA HIS A 516 7.54 9.82 -10.69
C HIS A 516 8.17 10.76 -11.72
N ALA A 517 9.48 10.98 -11.61
CA ALA A 517 10.28 11.70 -12.59
C ALA A 517 11.57 10.93 -12.90
N TYR A 518 11.89 10.81 -14.19
CA TYR A 518 13.13 10.20 -14.67
C TYR A 518 13.80 11.09 -15.71
N GLU A 519 15.10 11.36 -15.55
CA GLU A 519 15.94 11.88 -16.63
C GLU A 519 16.57 10.69 -17.36
N ILE A 520 16.22 10.49 -18.63
CA ILE A 520 16.71 9.38 -19.44
C ILE A 520 17.76 9.90 -20.42
N THR A 521 18.95 9.29 -20.44
CA THR A 521 20.04 9.65 -21.36
C THR A 521 19.80 9.12 -22.78
N LYS A 522 20.58 9.61 -23.75
CA LYS A 522 20.58 9.11 -25.14
C LYS A 522 20.82 7.60 -25.23
N GLU A 523 21.59 7.04 -24.31
CA GLU A 523 21.90 5.61 -24.24
C GLU A 523 20.79 4.79 -23.55
N GLY A 524 19.67 5.41 -23.19
CA GLY A 524 18.55 4.74 -22.53
C GLY A 524 18.79 4.41 -21.06
N LYS A 525 19.70 5.13 -20.39
CA LYS A 525 19.97 4.96 -18.96
C LYS A 525 19.28 6.03 -18.12
N ILE A 526 18.86 5.69 -16.91
CA ILE A 526 18.32 6.65 -15.95
C ILE A 526 19.47 7.42 -15.32
N LYS A 527 19.53 8.73 -15.54
CA LYS A 527 20.53 9.63 -14.96
C LYS A 527 20.06 10.25 -13.65
N ASN A 528 18.77 10.59 -13.55
CA ASN A 528 18.15 11.08 -12.33
C ASN A 528 16.78 10.43 -12.12
N CYS A 529 16.40 10.26 -10.86
CA CYS A 529 15.13 9.68 -10.46
C CYS A 529 14.60 10.42 -9.23
N GLN A 530 13.33 10.83 -9.27
CA GLN A 530 12.62 11.33 -8.11
C GLN A 530 11.25 10.66 -8.01
N ILE A 531 10.90 10.17 -6.83
CA ILE A 531 9.59 9.58 -6.53
C ILE A 531 9.03 10.32 -5.32
N ILE A 532 7.81 10.86 -5.42
CA ILE A 532 7.10 11.45 -4.27
C ILE A 532 5.84 10.64 -4.03
N THR A 533 5.84 9.87 -2.94
CA THR A 533 4.72 9.02 -2.57
C THR A 533 3.62 9.78 -1.82
N PRO A 534 2.37 9.28 -1.80
CA PRO A 534 1.27 9.97 -1.12
C PRO A 534 1.51 10.14 0.38
N THR A 535 2.10 9.13 1.04
CA THR A 535 2.36 9.18 2.48
C THR A 535 3.39 10.26 2.82
N VAL A 536 4.44 10.47 2.02
CA VAL A 536 5.41 11.60 2.19
C VAL A 536 4.71 12.95 2.23
N GLN A 537 3.67 13.13 1.43
CA GLN A 537 2.89 14.38 1.34
C GLN A 537 2.04 14.57 2.60
N ASN A 538 1.32 13.52 3.00
CA ASN A 538 0.45 13.52 4.18
C ASN A 538 1.20 13.64 5.52
N LEU A 539 2.47 13.22 5.59
CA LEU A 539 3.31 13.36 6.78
C LEU A 539 3.57 14.83 7.19
N SER A 540 3.32 15.79 6.29
CA SER A 540 3.40 17.21 6.63
C SER A 540 2.22 17.71 7.49
N GLN A 541 1.08 17.03 7.39
CA GLN A 541 -0.18 17.40 8.04
C GLN A 541 -0.49 16.53 9.26
N LEU A 542 -0.22 15.23 9.20
CA LEU A 542 -0.52 14.27 10.28
C LEU A 542 -0.05 14.74 11.68
N PRO A 543 1.20 15.24 11.88
CA PRO A 543 1.62 15.74 13.19
C PRO A 543 0.81 16.93 13.71
N LYS A 544 0.34 17.80 12.81
CA LYS A 544 -0.48 18.97 13.18
C LYS A 544 -1.86 18.55 13.66
N ASP A 545 -2.48 17.61 12.95
CA ASP A 545 -3.78 17.07 13.36
C ASP A 545 -3.67 16.29 14.68
N ALA A 546 -2.57 15.55 14.88
CA ALA A 546 -2.31 14.82 16.12
C ALA A 546 -2.21 15.78 17.32
N GLN A 547 -1.57 16.93 17.14
CA GLN A 547 -1.47 17.96 18.17
C GLN A 547 -2.84 18.58 18.51
N ILE A 548 -3.67 18.85 17.50
CA ILE A 548 -5.02 19.37 17.70
C ILE A 548 -5.89 18.35 18.43
N LEU A 549 -5.87 17.10 17.99
CA LEU A 549 -6.62 16.02 18.63
C LEU A 549 -6.22 15.86 20.10
N LEU A 550 -4.91 15.92 20.39
CA LEU A 550 -4.41 15.86 21.76
C LEU A 550 -4.92 17.01 22.63
N ALA A 551 -5.03 18.22 22.08
CA ALA A 551 -5.57 19.39 22.77
C ALA A 551 -7.07 19.24 23.04
N GLN A 552 -7.85 18.84 22.02
CA GLN A 552 -9.30 18.64 22.10
C GLN A 552 -9.70 17.52 23.06
N THR A 553 -8.82 16.54 23.26
CA THR A 553 -9.06 15.36 24.11
C THR A 553 -8.34 15.44 25.44
N SER A 554 -7.87 16.63 25.84
CA SER A 554 -7.08 16.86 27.05
C SER A 554 -7.80 16.49 28.35
N ASN A 555 -9.14 16.51 28.35
CA ASN A 555 -10.01 16.08 29.45
C ASN A 555 -10.16 14.55 29.59
N LEU A 556 -9.68 13.77 28.63
CA LEU A 556 -9.82 12.31 28.62
C LEU A 556 -8.60 11.59 29.25
N PRO A 557 -8.77 10.36 29.76
CA PRO A 557 -7.64 9.56 30.25
C PRO A 557 -6.59 9.29 29.16
N PRO A 558 -5.29 9.19 29.50
CA PRO A 558 -4.21 8.98 28.54
C PRO A 558 -4.42 7.80 27.59
N ARG A 559 -4.99 6.69 28.08
CA ARG A 559 -5.29 5.51 27.26
C ARG A 559 -6.31 5.78 26.15
N GLN A 560 -7.34 6.60 26.42
CA GLN A 560 -8.32 6.98 25.41
C GLN A 560 -7.72 7.94 24.38
N ARG A 561 -6.93 8.92 24.85
CA ARG A 561 -6.19 9.86 23.99
C ARG A 561 -5.22 9.13 23.05
N GLN A 562 -4.50 8.13 23.57
CA GLN A 562 -3.63 7.25 22.79
C GLN A 562 -4.41 6.51 21.70
N LYS A 563 -5.56 5.88 22.05
CA LYS A 563 -6.42 5.19 21.08
C LYS A 563 -6.87 6.14 19.95
N PHE A 564 -7.26 7.37 20.27
CA PHE A 564 -7.66 8.35 19.27
C PHE A 564 -6.51 8.77 18.34
N LEU A 565 -5.29 8.88 18.85
CA LEU A 565 -4.12 9.12 18.01
C LEU A 565 -3.83 7.94 17.07
N GLU A 566 -3.93 6.70 17.55
CA GLU A 566 -3.78 5.51 16.72
C GLU A 566 -4.86 5.44 15.63
N MET A 567 -6.10 5.82 15.97
CA MET A 567 -7.20 5.94 15.00
C MET A 567 -6.92 7.05 13.98
N LEU A 568 -6.38 8.20 14.40
CA LEU A 568 -6.03 9.30 13.51
C LEU A 568 -4.94 8.88 12.52
N ILE A 569 -3.89 8.19 12.99
CA ILE A 569 -2.84 7.66 12.11
C ILE A 569 -3.47 6.75 11.06
N ARG A 570 -4.37 5.85 11.45
CA ARG A 570 -5.04 4.96 10.51
C ARG A 570 -6.02 5.70 9.59
N ALA A 571 -6.68 6.76 10.04
CA ALA A 571 -7.51 7.57 9.14
C ALA A 571 -6.73 8.14 7.94
N TYR A 572 -5.41 8.28 8.04
CA TYR A 572 -4.54 8.67 6.93
C TYR A 572 -4.15 7.54 5.98
N ASP A 573 -4.43 6.28 6.33
CA ASP A 573 -3.97 5.07 5.66
C ASP A 573 -2.48 5.14 5.25
N PRO A 574 -1.55 5.39 6.19
CA PRO A 574 -0.15 5.59 5.83
C PRO A 574 0.47 4.27 5.37
N CYS A 575 1.12 4.30 4.20
CA CYS A 575 1.97 3.23 3.72
C CYS A 575 3.41 3.62 4.03
N ILE A 576 3.90 3.15 5.17
CA ILE A 576 5.20 3.55 5.70
C ILE A 576 6.32 3.00 4.82
N THR A 577 6.12 1.82 4.23
CA THR A 577 7.04 1.24 3.28
C THR A 577 7.15 2.13 2.03
N CYS A 578 6.04 2.70 1.51
CA CYS A 578 6.13 3.73 0.46
C CYS A 578 6.87 4.99 0.93
N SER A 579 6.68 5.44 2.18
CA SER A 579 7.13 6.76 2.63
C SER A 579 8.65 6.97 2.69
N VAL A 580 9.43 5.89 2.60
CA VAL A 580 10.91 5.95 2.53
C VAL A 580 11.43 6.09 1.10
N HIS A 581 10.55 6.32 0.14
CA HIS A 581 10.86 6.69 -1.24
C HIS A 581 10.18 8.01 -1.54
#